data_AF-A0A0R0FAX0-F1
#
_entry.id   AF-A0A0R0FAX0-F1
#
_cell.length_a   1.000
_cell.length_b   1.000
_cell.length_c   1.000
_cell.angle_alpha   90.00
_cell.angle_beta   90.00
_cell.angle_gamma   90.00
#
_symmetry.space_group_name_H-M   'P 1'
#
loop_
_entity.id
_entity.type
_entity.pdbx_description
1 polymer ?
#
loop_
_entity_poly.entity_id
_entity_poly.type
_entity_poly.pdbx_seq_one_letter_code
_entity_poly.pdbx_strand_id
1 'polypeptide(L)'
;MEKMQHAKELVREFLVFRGFTNTLESYEAELRTNIGKGFEVDKILDLIFSLYVPKFHADSLLVLLGFFKHYLSSSSDASLASTLSKLEASLLRFYVVHVVQCNRKDKVVDFFTLYKNPHLDPEFRVFFSKEWYHALHLSSGNFFSKVFNATHILHRV
;
A
#
# COMPACT_ATOMS: atom_id res chain seq x y z
N MET A 1 -17.36 -21.98 7.09
CA MET A 1 -18.40 -21.20 7.80
C MET A 1 -18.07 -21.08 9.29
N GLU A 2 -17.68 -22.18 9.95
CA GLU A 2 -17.27 -22.20 11.37
C GLU A 2 -16.15 -21.22 11.72
N LYS A 3 -15.09 -21.08 10.91
CA LYS A 3 -14.00 -20.12 11.18
C LYS A 3 -14.49 -18.67 11.30
N MET A 4 -15.45 -18.28 10.46
CA MET A 4 -16.02 -16.93 10.51
C MET A 4 -16.91 -16.75 11.74
N GLN A 5 -17.70 -17.77 12.09
CA GLN A 5 -18.53 -17.73 13.28
C GLN A 5 -17.67 -17.67 14.55
N HIS A 6 -16.59 -18.44 14.61
CA HIS A 6 -15.64 -18.40 15.72
C HIS A 6 -14.95 -17.04 15.82
N ALA A 7 -14.52 -16.44 14.69
CA ALA A 7 -13.96 -15.10 14.69
C ALA A 7 -14.95 -14.05 15.21
N LYS A 8 -16.23 -14.15 14.83
CA LYS A 8 -17.29 -13.27 15.36
C LYS A 8 -17.44 -13.43 16.88
N GLU A 9 -17.38 -14.66 17.39
CA GLU A 9 -17.47 -14.92 18.82
C GLU A 9 -16.29 -14.33 19.59
N LEU A 10 -15.06 -14.52 19.09
CA LEU A 10 -13.85 -13.94 19.69
C LEU A 10 -13.94 -12.40 19.77
N VAL A 11 -14.52 -11.75 18.75
CA VAL A 11 -14.73 -10.29 18.77
C VAL A 11 -15.74 -9.91 19.86
N ARG A 12 -16.85 -10.65 20.01
CA ARG A 12 -17.82 -10.40 21.09
C ARG A 12 -17.17 -10.54 22.47
N GLU A 13 -16.49 -11.64 22.70
CA GLU A 13 -15.77 -11.92 23.96
C GLU A 13 -14.77 -10.80 24.28
N PHE A 14 -14.00 -10.35 23.29
CA PHE A 14 -13.05 -9.25 23.47
C PHE A 14 -13.73 -7.93 23.84
N LEU A 15 -14.81 -7.56 23.15
CA LEU A 15 -15.54 -6.32 23.43
C LEU A 15 -16.17 -6.33 24.83
N VAL A 16 -16.74 -7.47 25.24
CA VAL A 16 -17.24 -7.68 26.61
C VAL A 16 -16.11 -7.53 27.62
N PHE A 17 -14.99 -8.22 27.41
CA PHE A 17 -13.84 -8.23 28.32
C PHE A 17 -13.24 -6.82 28.53
N ARG A 18 -13.25 -5.97 27.50
CA ARG A 18 -12.76 -4.58 27.59
C ARG A 18 -13.80 -3.58 28.09
N GLY A 19 -15.05 -3.99 28.28
CA GLY A 19 -16.14 -3.10 28.68
C GLY A 19 -16.64 -2.19 27.55
N PHE A 20 -16.40 -2.54 26.28
CA PHE A 20 -16.83 -1.76 25.11
C PHE A 20 -18.28 -2.09 24.72
N THR A 21 -19.21 -1.95 25.66
CA THR A 21 -20.62 -2.37 25.50
C THR A 21 -21.32 -1.64 24.35
N ASN A 22 -21.11 -0.34 24.19
CA ASN A 22 -21.71 0.43 23.09
C ASN A 22 -21.21 -0.05 21.71
N THR A 23 -19.92 -0.45 21.63
CA THR A 23 -19.34 -1.01 20.42
C THR A 23 -19.88 -2.41 20.15
N LEU A 24 -20.08 -3.23 21.20
CA LEU A 24 -20.69 -4.54 21.09
C LEU A 24 -22.13 -4.44 20.56
N GLU A 25 -22.94 -3.52 21.09
CA GLU A 25 -24.30 -3.28 20.60
C GLU A 25 -24.32 -2.87 19.12
N SER A 26 -23.45 -1.94 18.74
CA SER A 26 -23.30 -1.50 17.34
C SER A 26 -22.86 -2.65 16.43
N TYR A 27 -21.90 -3.45 16.88
CA TYR A 27 -21.39 -4.63 16.18
C TYR A 27 -22.47 -5.69 15.97
N GLU A 28 -23.26 -5.99 17.00
CA GLU A 28 -24.36 -6.94 16.90
C GLU A 28 -25.50 -6.44 16.01
N ALA A 29 -25.82 -5.14 16.06
CA ALA A 29 -26.81 -4.54 15.17
C ALA A 29 -26.38 -4.71 13.70
N GLU A 30 -25.12 -4.45 13.40
CA GLU A 30 -24.56 -4.62 12.05
C GLU A 30 -24.51 -6.09 11.63
N LEU A 31 -24.20 -7.03 12.53
CA LEU A 31 -24.23 -8.46 12.21
C LEU A 31 -25.62 -8.97 11.80
N ARG A 32 -26.70 -8.29 12.21
CA ARG A 32 -28.08 -8.63 11.83
C ARG A 32 -28.43 -8.09 10.45
N THR A 33 -27.72 -7.10 9.93
CA THR A 33 -27.94 -6.56 8.59
C THR A 33 -27.28 -7.50 7.56
N ASN A 34 -27.89 -7.65 6.38
CA ASN A 34 -27.25 -8.35 5.25
C ASN A 34 -26.13 -7.51 4.60
N ILE A 35 -25.76 -6.36 5.19
CA ILE A 35 -24.78 -5.39 4.66
C ILE A 35 -23.38 -6.02 4.59
N GLY A 36 -23.06 -6.95 5.50
CA GLY A 36 -21.73 -7.57 5.62
C GLY A 36 -21.29 -8.55 4.53
N LYS A 37 -21.96 -8.63 3.37
CA LYS A 37 -21.53 -9.50 2.26
C LYS A 37 -20.50 -8.85 1.33
N GLY A 38 -20.42 -7.52 1.31
CA GLY A 38 -19.50 -6.77 0.46
C GLY A 38 -18.68 -5.78 1.27
N PHE A 39 -17.51 -5.43 0.74
CA PHE A 39 -16.82 -4.23 1.20
C PHE A 39 -17.65 -3.01 0.82
N GLU A 40 -17.94 -2.14 1.80
CA GLU A 40 -18.45 -0.81 1.51
C GLU A 40 -17.31 0.03 0.91
N VAL A 41 -17.21 0.00 -0.42
CA VAL A 41 -16.11 0.65 -1.16
C VAL A 41 -15.96 2.11 -0.75
N ASP A 42 -17.07 2.83 -0.59
CA ASP A 42 -17.07 4.24 -0.18
C ASP A 42 -16.43 4.43 1.20
N LYS A 43 -16.71 3.55 2.18
CA LYS A 43 -16.08 3.62 3.51
C LYS A 43 -14.58 3.35 3.46
N ILE A 44 -14.13 2.46 2.58
CA ILE A 44 -12.69 2.20 2.37
C ILE A 44 -12.02 3.42 1.75
N LEU A 45 -12.66 4.03 0.75
CA LEU A 45 -12.16 5.26 0.14
C LEU A 45 -12.11 6.40 1.16
N ASP A 46 -13.12 6.55 2.02
CA ASP A 46 -13.12 7.52 3.11
C ASP A 46 -11.98 7.26 4.11
N LEU A 47 -11.74 6.00 4.50
CA LEU A 47 -10.62 5.66 5.36
C LEU A 47 -9.28 6.07 4.73
N ILE A 48 -9.09 5.84 3.43
CA ILE A 48 -7.84 6.19 2.75
C ILE A 48 -7.70 7.70 2.58
N PHE A 49 -8.68 8.33 1.93
CA PHE A 49 -8.59 9.70 1.41
C PHE A 49 -9.03 10.77 2.40
N SER A 50 -9.85 10.44 3.39
CA SER A 50 -10.35 11.39 4.40
C SER A 50 -9.65 11.22 5.75
N LEU A 51 -9.06 10.05 6.04
CA LEU A 51 -8.42 9.76 7.32
C LEU A 51 -6.92 9.41 7.20
N TYR A 52 -6.56 8.27 6.61
CA TYR A 52 -5.21 7.75 6.70
C TYR A 52 -4.17 8.62 6.03
N VAL A 53 -4.45 9.12 4.81
CA VAL A 53 -3.52 10.02 4.13
C VAL A 53 -3.53 11.42 4.79
N PRO A 54 -4.68 12.11 4.96
CA PRO A 54 -4.67 13.47 5.51
C PRO A 54 -4.20 13.59 6.96
N LYS A 55 -4.31 12.51 7.75
CA LYS A 55 -3.88 12.48 9.16
C LYS A 55 -2.54 11.76 9.36
N PHE A 56 -1.86 11.38 8.29
CA PHE A 56 -0.54 10.75 8.33
C PHE A 56 -0.50 9.41 9.09
N HIS A 57 -1.55 8.58 8.95
CA HIS A 57 -1.62 7.24 9.54
C HIS A 57 -1.06 6.19 8.57
N ALA A 58 0.25 6.29 8.27
CA ALA A 58 0.96 5.34 7.41
C ALA A 58 0.76 3.87 7.82
N ASP A 59 0.87 3.58 9.11
CA ASP A 59 0.73 2.22 9.64
C ASP A 59 -0.65 1.63 9.32
N SER A 60 -1.72 2.40 9.56
CA SER A 60 -3.09 1.98 9.25
C SER A 60 -3.32 1.77 7.76
N LEU A 61 -2.73 2.62 6.91
CA LEU A 61 -2.78 2.45 5.45
C LEU A 61 -2.07 1.16 5.02
N LEU A 62 -0.88 0.87 5.55
CA LEU A 62 -0.12 -0.34 5.24
C LEU A 62 -0.85 -1.61 5.71
N VAL A 63 -1.47 -1.57 6.90
CA VAL A 63 -2.29 -2.68 7.41
C VAL A 63 -3.50 -2.94 6.50
N LEU A 64 -4.18 -1.89 6.06
CA LEU A 64 -5.32 -2.00 5.14
C LEU A 64 -4.91 -2.62 3.79
N LEU A 65 -3.82 -2.14 3.20
CA LEU A 65 -3.30 -2.67 1.93
C LEU A 65 -2.82 -4.12 2.07
N GLY A 66 -2.14 -4.44 3.17
CA GLY A 66 -1.72 -5.80 3.51
C GLY A 66 -2.91 -6.75 3.67
N PHE A 67 -4.01 -6.29 4.25
CA PHE A 67 -5.25 -7.05 4.34
C PHE A 67 -5.80 -7.41 2.95
N PHE A 68 -5.92 -6.45 2.02
CA PHE A 68 -6.41 -6.75 0.67
C PHE A 68 -5.46 -7.66 -0.11
N LYS A 69 -4.16 -7.51 0.09
CA LYS A 69 -3.14 -8.38 -0.52
C LYS A 69 -3.30 -9.81 -0.04
N HIS A 70 -3.47 -10.02 1.26
CA HIS A 70 -3.74 -11.34 1.83
C HIS A 70 -5.10 -11.89 1.36
N TYR A 71 -6.14 -11.05 1.33
CA TYR A 71 -7.48 -11.43 0.85
C TYR A 71 -7.44 -11.93 -0.59
N LEU A 72 -6.79 -11.21 -1.50
CA LEU A 72 -6.62 -11.64 -2.89
C LEU A 72 -5.59 -12.75 -3.07
N SER A 73 -4.63 -12.93 -2.15
CA SER A 73 -3.73 -14.10 -2.20
C SER A 73 -4.49 -15.42 -2.05
N SER A 74 -5.70 -15.39 -1.47
CA SER A 74 -6.58 -16.54 -1.41
C SER A 74 -7.40 -16.75 -2.70
N SER A 75 -7.44 -15.78 -3.61
CA SER A 75 -8.11 -15.89 -4.90
C SER A 75 -7.12 -16.35 -5.98
N SER A 76 -7.57 -17.16 -6.93
CA SER A 76 -6.74 -17.65 -8.04
C SER A 76 -6.58 -16.62 -9.17
N ASP A 77 -6.90 -15.34 -8.94
CA ASP A 77 -6.93 -14.32 -9.98
C ASP A 77 -5.63 -13.48 -9.98
N ALA A 78 -4.67 -13.91 -10.80
CA ALA A 78 -3.40 -13.20 -11.00
C ALA A 78 -3.58 -11.78 -11.57
N SER A 79 -4.65 -11.52 -12.33
CA SER A 79 -4.89 -10.22 -12.94
C SER A 79 -5.32 -9.18 -11.90
N LEU A 80 -6.20 -9.56 -10.98
CA LEU A 80 -6.60 -8.72 -9.84
C LEU A 80 -5.43 -8.49 -8.88
N ALA A 81 -4.63 -9.51 -8.60
CA ALA A 81 -3.42 -9.35 -7.78
C ALA A 81 -2.46 -8.31 -8.38
N SER A 82 -2.20 -8.37 -9.70
CA SER A 82 -1.35 -7.39 -10.38
C SER A 82 -1.94 -5.97 -10.36
N THR A 83 -3.26 -5.84 -10.45
CA THR A 83 -3.96 -4.56 -10.36
C THR A 83 -3.85 -3.99 -8.95
N LEU A 84 -4.00 -4.82 -7.92
CA LEU A 84 -3.84 -4.42 -6.53
C LEU A 84 -2.42 -3.93 -6.25
N SER A 85 -1.37 -4.60 -6.75
CA SER A 85 0.02 -4.13 -6.58
C SER A 85 0.26 -2.75 -7.20
N LYS A 86 -0.32 -2.48 -8.38
CA LYS A 86 -0.25 -1.15 -9.02
C LYS A 86 -1.00 -0.09 -8.22
N LEU A 87 -2.16 -0.44 -7.66
CA LEU A 87 -2.95 0.44 -6.80
C LEU A 87 -2.21 0.74 -5.49
N GLU A 88 -1.67 -0.29 -4.83
CA GLU A 88 -0.81 -0.20 -3.64
C GLU A 88 0.32 0.80 -3.90
N ALA A 89 1.13 0.60 -4.94
CA ALA A 89 2.21 1.52 -5.30
C ALA A 89 1.72 2.96 -5.53
N SER A 90 0.53 3.15 -6.11
CA SER A 90 -0.03 4.47 -6.39
C SER A 90 -0.52 5.17 -5.12
N LEU A 91 -1.14 4.44 -4.19
CA LEU A 91 -1.57 4.95 -2.89
C LEU A 91 -0.38 5.29 -1.98
N LEU A 92 0.68 4.46 -2.01
CA LEU A 92 1.92 4.75 -1.28
C LEU A 92 2.61 6.01 -1.82
N ARG A 93 2.69 6.16 -3.15
CA ARG A 93 3.19 7.41 -3.78
C ARG A 93 2.33 8.61 -3.39
N PHE A 94 1.01 8.47 -3.43
CA PHE A 94 0.09 9.53 -3.03
C PHE A 94 0.30 9.95 -1.56
N TYR A 95 0.45 9.00 -0.65
CA TYR A 95 0.76 9.28 0.76
C TYR A 95 2.04 10.09 0.90
N VAL A 96 3.15 9.65 0.28
CA VAL A 96 4.44 10.34 0.37
C VAL A 96 4.35 11.76 -0.21
N VAL A 97 3.72 11.93 -1.37
CA VAL A 97 3.53 13.25 -2.00
C VAL A 97 2.70 14.16 -1.10
N HIS A 98 1.60 13.67 -0.54
CA HIS A 98 0.73 14.44 0.35
C HIS A 98 1.51 14.94 1.59
N VAL A 99 2.25 14.04 2.24
CA VAL A 99 3.08 14.37 3.40
C VAL A 99 4.11 15.46 3.08
N VAL A 100 4.79 15.34 1.93
CA VAL A 100 5.76 16.33 1.46
C VAL A 100 5.10 17.69 1.22
N GLN A 101 3.92 17.71 0.58
CA GLN A 101 3.14 18.92 0.34
C GLN A 101 2.70 19.60 1.65
N CYS A 102 2.38 18.82 2.68
CA CYS A 102 2.09 19.33 4.01
C CYS A 102 3.35 19.73 4.82
N ASN A 103 4.55 19.67 4.22
CA ASN A 103 5.83 19.95 4.85
C ASN A 103 6.10 19.10 6.12
N ARG A 104 5.58 17.88 6.17
CA ARG A 104 5.74 16.93 7.28
C ARG A 104 6.87 15.93 7.04
N LYS A 105 8.10 16.44 6.96
CA LYS A 105 9.30 15.62 6.69
C LYS A 105 9.49 14.49 7.71
N ASP A 106 9.12 14.72 8.97
CA ASP A 106 9.08 13.71 10.02
C ASP A 106 8.25 12.49 9.60
N LYS A 107 7.07 12.73 9.00
CA LYS A 107 6.17 11.67 8.55
C LYS A 107 6.64 10.93 7.32
N VAL A 108 7.47 11.54 6.48
CA VAL A 108 8.15 10.84 5.37
C VAL A 108 9.14 9.82 5.94
N VAL A 109 9.94 10.25 6.93
CA VAL A 109 10.91 9.38 7.60
C VAL A 109 10.20 8.26 8.35
N ASP A 110 9.14 8.57 9.10
CA ASP A 110 8.30 7.57 9.79
C ASP A 110 7.77 6.53 8.80
N PHE A 111 7.24 6.97 7.65
CA PHE A 111 6.71 6.09 6.61
C PHE A 111 7.77 5.10 6.10
N PHE A 112 8.95 5.59 5.71
CA PHE A 112 10.01 4.72 5.22
C PHE A 112 10.61 3.83 6.31
N THR A 113 10.57 4.27 7.58
CA THR A 113 10.94 3.44 8.74
C THR A 113 9.94 2.31 8.97
N LEU A 114 8.64 2.58 8.85
CA LEU A 114 7.56 1.59 8.96
C LEU A 114 7.56 0.58 7.81
N TYR A 115 7.89 1.03 6.61
CA TYR A 115 7.97 0.17 5.44
C TYR A 115 9.11 -0.87 5.55
N LYS A 116 9.99 -0.74 6.57
CA LYS A 116 11.03 -1.64 7.14
C LYS A 116 11.95 -2.38 6.17
N ASN A 117 11.41 -3.03 5.14
CA ASN A 117 12.14 -3.87 4.21
C ASN A 117 11.70 -3.62 2.75
N PRO A 118 11.95 -2.43 2.18
CA PRO A 118 11.66 -2.18 0.76
C PRO A 118 12.39 -3.17 -0.17
N HIS A 119 13.53 -3.71 0.25
CA HIS A 119 14.26 -4.73 -0.49
C HIS A 119 13.56 -6.11 -0.55
N LEU A 120 12.53 -6.34 0.27
CA LEU A 120 11.69 -7.55 0.21
C LEU A 120 10.44 -7.34 -0.63
N ASP A 121 10.03 -6.10 -0.88
CA ASP A 121 8.86 -5.83 -1.71
C ASP A 121 9.16 -6.18 -3.18
N PRO A 122 8.37 -7.05 -3.84
CA PRO A 122 8.56 -7.39 -5.25
C PRO A 122 8.67 -6.18 -6.19
N GLU A 123 7.95 -5.09 -5.90
CA GLU A 123 7.96 -3.86 -6.71
C GLU A 123 9.25 -3.05 -6.53
N PHE A 124 9.84 -3.08 -5.33
CA PHE A 124 11.04 -2.28 -5.03
C PHE A 124 12.34 -3.06 -5.08
N ARG A 125 12.30 -4.37 -4.84
CA ARG A 125 13.49 -5.25 -4.71
C ARG A 125 14.44 -5.14 -5.89
N VAL A 126 13.89 -4.97 -7.10
CA VAL A 126 14.70 -4.80 -8.32
C VAL A 126 15.64 -3.61 -8.19
N PHE A 127 15.22 -2.49 -7.59
CA PHE A 127 16.05 -1.29 -7.42
C PHE A 127 17.17 -1.45 -6.38
N PHE A 128 17.11 -2.48 -5.54
CA PHE A 128 18.18 -2.85 -4.61
C PHE A 128 19.17 -3.86 -5.20
N SER A 129 18.94 -4.34 -6.43
CA SER A 129 19.76 -5.35 -7.07
C SER A 129 21.01 -4.75 -7.74
N LYS A 130 22.11 -5.51 -7.77
CA LYS A 130 23.32 -5.09 -8.49
C LYS A 130 23.06 -5.07 -10.00
N GLU A 131 22.22 -5.97 -10.48
CA GLU A 131 21.83 -6.12 -11.87
C GLU A 131 21.15 -4.85 -12.39
N TRP A 132 20.20 -4.31 -11.64
CA TRP A 132 19.57 -3.03 -11.97
C TRP A 132 20.58 -1.89 -11.98
N TYR A 133 21.46 -1.81 -10.98
CA TYR A 133 22.52 -0.79 -10.93
C TYR A 133 23.43 -0.87 -12.16
N HIS A 134 23.89 -2.06 -12.53
CA HIS A 134 24.73 -2.27 -13.70
C HIS A 134 24.01 -1.93 -15.01
N ALA A 135 22.75 -2.34 -15.16
CA ALA A 135 21.93 -2.00 -16.32
C ALA A 135 21.70 -0.49 -16.44
N LEU A 136 21.46 0.20 -15.32
CA LEU A 136 21.31 1.65 -15.29
C LEU A 136 22.63 2.35 -15.63
N HIS A 137 23.75 1.92 -15.05
CA HIS A 137 25.07 2.46 -15.34
C HIS A 137 25.43 2.31 -16.82
N LEU A 138 25.23 1.12 -17.39
CA LEU A 138 25.50 0.84 -18.80
C LEU A 138 24.59 1.64 -19.74
N SER A 139 23.28 1.66 -19.49
CA SER A 139 22.33 2.41 -20.32
C SER A 139 22.60 3.91 -20.28
N SER A 140 22.93 4.45 -19.11
CA SER A 140 23.38 5.84 -18.95
C SER A 140 24.65 6.11 -19.75
N GLY A 141 25.67 5.24 -19.64
CA GLY A 141 26.90 5.35 -20.42
C GLY A 141 26.65 5.36 -21.92
N ASN A 142 25.85 4.41 -22.42
CA ASN A 142 25.48 4.32 -23.83
C ASN A 142 24.71 5.56 -24.31
N PHE A 143 23.80 6.08 -23.50
CA PHE A 143 23.06 7.31 -23.81
C PHE A 143 24.01 8.49 -23.98
N PHE A 144 24.88 8.75 -23.00
CA PHE A 144 25.83 9.86 -23.08
C PHE A 144 26.84 9.69 -24.22
N SER A 145 27.39 8.49 -24.46
CA SER A 145 28.25 8.23 -25.62
C SER A 145 27.55 8.55 -26.94
N LYS A 146 26.26 8.20 -27.07
CA LYS A 146 25.49 8.51 -28.27
C LYS A 146 25.28 10.02 -28.45
N VAL A 147 24.94 10.74 -27.37
CA VAL A 147 24.79 12.20 -27.41
C VAL A 147 26.10 12.86 -27.87
N PHE A 148 27.23 12.54 -27.26
CA PHE A 148 28.51 13.19 -27.56
C PHE A 148 29.09 12.79 -28.93
N ASN A 149 28.91 11.54 -29.36
CA ASN A 149 29.35 11.11 -30.69
C ASN A 149 28.47 11.67 -31.80
N ALA A 150 27.15 11.78 -31.58
CA ALA A 150 26.25 12.44 -32.52
C ALA A 150 26.55 13.95 -32.64
N THR A 151 26.91 14.62 -31.54
CA THR A 151 27.36 16.02 -31.61
C THR A 151 28.72 16.19 -32.29
N HIS A 152 29.61 15.19 -32.23
CA HIS A 152 30.86 15.22 -32.98
C HIS A 152 30.65 15.07 -34.51
N ILE A 153 29.53 14.46 -34.93
CA ILE A 153 29.12 14.46 -36.35
C ILE A 153 28.63 15.84 -36.78
N LEU A 154 28.06 16.65 -35.88
CA LEU A 154 27.67 18.04 -36.19
C LEU A 154 28.87 19.00 -36.34
N HIS A 155 30.07 18.62 -35.90
CA HIS A 155 31.30 19.38 -36.14
C HIS A 155 32.11 18.89 -37.36
N ARG A 156 31.55 18.00 -38.19
CA ARG A 156 32.17 17.53 -39.44
C ARG A 156 31.34 17.80 -40.70
N VAL A 157 30.43 18.77 -40.65
CA VAL A 157 29.87 19.45 -41.83
C VAL A 157 30.36 20.89 -41.80
#